data_AF-A0A543BM27-F1
#
_entry.id   AF-A0A543BM27-F1
#
_cell.length_a   1.000
_cell.length_b   1.000
_cell.length_c   1.000
_cell.angle_alpha   90.00
_cell.angle_beta   90.00
_cell.angle_gamma   90.00
#
_symmetry.space_group_name_H-M   'P 1'
#
loop_
_entity.id
_entity.type
_entity.pdbx_description
1 polymer ?
#
loop_
_entity_poly.entity_id
_entity_poly.type
_entity_poly.pdbx_seq_one_letter_code
_entity_poly.pdbx_strand_id
1 'polypeptide(L)'
;MKRTGVMFTLMLAAVFAIGAVPAAASAAEPVIVPEPAIAEMLAEVPGGVLIDSNHAVWPELDMEMTVPVASGVSARAVAGCATGKICAFNAAFADGNFLSFGTCGIHSIPSSFTVKSVANARSSGTAQARNGATVLKSISAGTYQNTTGTVTNIRCIL
;
A
#
# COMPACT_ATOMS: atom_id res chain seq x y z
N MET A 1 -57.76 50.99 -0.27
CA MET A 1 -59.21 51.17 -0.06
C MET A 1 -59.95 49.97 -0.64
N LYS A 2 -60.76 49.26 0.17
CA LYS A 2 -61.90 48.34 -0.19
C LYS A 2 -61.52 47.09 -1.03
N ARG A 3 -61.86 45.83 -0.70
CA ARG A 3 -62.91 45.15 0.09
C ARG A 3 -62.40 43.75 0.49
N THR A 4 -62.48 43.33 1.75
CA THR A 4 -63.56 42.51 2.35
C THR A 4 -63.75 41.12 1.70
N GLY A 5 -63.53 40.07 2.48
CA GLY A 5 -63.88 38.69 2.13
C GLY A 5 -63.37 37.67 3.14
N VAL A 6 -63.92 37.69 4.37
CA VAL A 6 -63.76 36.61 5.35
C VAL A 6 -64.70 35.47 4.94
N MET A 7 -64.16 34.27 4.75
CA MET A 7 -64.95 33.04 4.91
C MET A 7 -64.12 32.00 5.65
N PHE A 8 -64.49 31.85 6.91
CA PHE A 8 -64.32 30.66 7.74
C PHE A 8 -64.91 29.45 6.98
N THR A 9 -64.27 28.28 7.02
CA THR A 9 -64.70 27.08 7.78
C THR A 9 -64.15 25.80 7.12
N LEU A 10 -63.82 24.84 8.00
CA LEU A 10 -63.75 23.39 7.82
C LEU A 10 -62.46 22.77 7.29
N MET A 11 -61.60 22.49 8.28
CA MET A 11 -60.84 21.24 8.44
C MET A 11 -61.40 20.06 7.62
N LEU A 12 -60.53 19.47 6.80
CA LEU A 12 -60.44 18.02 6.68
C LEU A 12 -58.96 17.64 6.57
N ALA A 13 -58.46 16.98 7.62
CA ALA A 13 -57.11 16.47 7.69
C ALA A 13 -56.93 15.30 6.71
N ALA A 14 -56.03 15.46 5.74
CA ALA A 14 -55.46 14.35 4.98
C ALA A 14 -53.95 14.33 5.26
N VAL A 15 -53.55 13.46 6.19
CA VAL A 15 -52.16 13.14 6.48
C VAL A 15 -51.59 12.38 5.29
N PHE A 16 -50.92 13.10 4.37
CA PHE A 16 -49.97 12.49 3.44
C PHE A 16 -48.57 12.57 4.07
N ALA A 17 -48.29 11.63 4.97
CA ALA A 17 -46.92 11.33 5.38
C ALA A 17 -46.22 10.63 4.20
N ILE A 18 -45.69 11.41 3.26
CA ILE A 18 -44.73 10.91 2.27
C ILE A 18 -43.44 10.69 3.06
N GLY A 19 -43.30 9.49 3.61
CA GLY A 19 -42.04 9.00 4.16
C GLY A 19 -41.02 8.95 3.02
N ALA A 20 -40.24 10.00 2.86
CA ALA A 20 -39.00 9.96 2.11
C ALA A 20 -38.04 9.08 2.92
N VAL A 21 -38.15 7.77 2.75
CA VAL A 21 -37.11 6.83 3.17
C VAL A 21 -35.89 7.22 2.35
N PRO A 22 -34.76 7.62 2.95
CA PRO A 22 -33.54 7.77 2.19
C PRO A 22 -33.23 6.39 1.61
N ALA A 23 -33.33 6.27 0.30
CA ALA A 23 -32.78 5.12 -0.40
C ALA A 23 -31.28 5.13 -0.11
N ALA A 24 -30.85 4.30 0.83
CA ALA A 24 -29.45 3.96 0.98
C ALA A 24 -29.03 3.32 -0.34
N ALA A 25 -28.43 4.11 -1.22
CA ALA A 25 -27.72 3.63 -2.38
C ALA A 25 -26.53 2.82 -1.87
N SER A 26 -26.73 1.52 -1.64
CA SER A 26 -25.63 0.57 -1.51
C SER A 26 -24.97 0.49 -2.89
N ALA A 27 -24.08 1.43 -3.19
CA ALA A 27 -23.09 1.22 -4.24
C ALA A 27 -22.36 -0.06 -3.85
N ALA A 28 -22.47 -1.11 -4.67
CA ALA A 28 -21.67 -2.31 -4.48
C ALA A 28 -20.21 -1.84 -4.37
N GLU A 29 -19.57 -2.12 -3.25
CA GLU A 29 -18.17 -1.79 -3.07
C GLU A 29 -17.41 -2.46 -4.23
N PRO A 30 -16.62 -1.71 -5.02
CA PRO A 30 -15.88 -2.30 -6.12
C PRO A 30 -15.00 -3.39 -5.54
N VAL A 31 -15.23 -4.64 -5.96
CA VAL A 31 -14.44 -5.78 -5.51
C VAL A 31 -13.02 -5.60 -6.05
N ILE A 32 -12.08 -5.28 -5.16
CA ILE A 32 -10.68 -5.15 -5.50
C ILE A 32 -10.12 -6.57 -5.66
N VAL A 33 -9.74 -6.92 -6.88
CA VAL A 33 -9.05 -8.19 -7.16
C VAL A 33 -7.54 -7.93 -7.05
N PRO A 34 -6.83 -8.57 -6.10
CA PRO A 34 -5.39 -8.40 -5.95
C PRO A 34 -4.63 -9.05 -7.12
N GLU A 35 -3.50 -8.46 -7.49
CA GLU A 35 -2.51 -9.11 -8.35
C GLU A 35 -2.05 -10.44 -7.73
N PRO A 36 -1.77 -11.48 -8.54
CA PRO A 36 -1.42 -12.82 -8.03
C PRO A 36 -0.27 -12.81 -7.01
N ALA A 37 0.78 -12.01 -7.25
CA ALA A 37 1.92 -11.91 -6.34
C ALA A 37 1.54 -11.31 -4.97
N ILE A 38 0.56 -10.40 -4.93
CA ILE A 38 0.05 -9.83 -3.68
C ILE A 38 -0.85 -10.84 -2.97
N ALA A 39 -1.68 -11.58 -3.72
CA ALA A 39 -2.52 -12.63 -3.14
C ALA A 39 -1.68 -13.72 -2.46
N GLU A 40 -0.59 -14.16 -3.09
CA GLU A 40 0.38 -15.10 -2.49
C GLU A 40 1.03 -14.52 -1.23
N MET A 41 1.44 -13.25 -1.28
CA MET A 41 2.05 -12.57 -0.13
C MET A 41 1.09 -12.46 1.06
N LEU A 42 -0.17 -12.11 0.81
CA LEU A 42 -1.22 -12.02 1.84
C LEU A 42 -1.55 -13.38 2.46
N ALA A 43 -1.39 -14.48 1.71
CA ALA A 43 -1.57 -15.82 2.22
C ALA A 43 -0.38 -16.27 3.11
N GLU A 44 0.85 -15.89 2.77
CA GLU A 44 2.04 -16.23 3.57
C GLU A 44 2.19 -15.36 4.82
N VAL A 45 1.94 -14.05 4.70
CA VAL A 45 2.14 -13.07 5.77
C VAL A 45 0.77 -12.58 6.26
N PRO A 46 0.23 -13.14 7.36
CA PRO A 46 -1.05 -12.69 7.89
C PRO A 46 -0.98 -11.26 8.43
N GLY A 47 -2.12 -10.57 8.49
CA GLY A 47 -2.22 -9.18 8.97
C GLY A 47 -1.99 -8.11 7.90
N GLY A 48 -1.81 -8.51 6.64
CA GLY A 48 -1.76 -7.60 5.51
C GLY A 48 -3.15 -7.07 5.12
N VAL A 49 -3.18 -5.84 4.62
CA VAL A 49 -4.38 -5.15 4.13
C VAL A 49 -4.15 -4.77 2.67
N LEU A 50 -5.09 -5.16 1.80
CA LEU A 50 -5.10 -4.75 0.40
C LEU A 50 -5.59 -3.29 0.31
N ILE A 51 -4.79 -2.42 -0.30
CA ILE A 51 -5.14 -1.02 -0.52
C ILE A 51 -5.80 -0.86 -1.89
N ASP A 52 -5.19 -1.46 -2.91
CA ASP A 52 -5.70 -1.56 -4.27
C ASP A 52 -5.17 -2.83 -4.93
N SER A 53 -5.53 -3.08 -6.19
CA SER A 53 -5.12 -4.30 -6.92
C SER A 53 -3.60 -4.52 -6.96
N ASN A 54 -2.80 -3.47 -6.87
CA ASN A 54 -1.35 -3.48 -7.04
C ASN A 54 -0.58 -3.06 -5.77
N HIS A 55 -1.26 -2.81 -4.64
CA HIS A 55 -0.65 -2.36 -3.40
C HIS A 55 -1.28 -3.03 -2.16
N ALA A 56 -0.43 -3.60 -1.33
CA ALA A 56 -0.81 -4.13 -0.02
C ALA A 56 0.17 -3.66 1.06
N VAL A 57 -0.32 -3.54 2.30
CA VAL A 57 0.44 -3.04 3.44
C VAL A 57 0.32 -3.99 4.63
N TRP A 58 1.40 -4.12 5.39
CA TRP A 58 1.48 -4.84 6.67
C TRP A 58 1.91 -3.84 7.75
N PRO A 59 0.93 -3.16 8.39
CA PRO A 59 1.23 -2.05 9.31
C PRO A 59 2.10 -2.47 10.50
N GLU A 60 1.88 -3.66 11.05
CA GLU A 60 2.66 -4.18 12.19
C GLU A 60 4.13 -4.42 11.84
N LEU A 61 4.43 -4.66 10.56
CA LEU A 61 5.78 -4.89 10.05
C LEU A 61 6.41 -3.63 9.44
N ASP A 62 5.64 -2.54 9.33
CA ASP A 62 5.95 -1.36 8.51
C ASP A 62 6.49 -1.75 7.12
N MET A 63 5.83 -2.76 6.54
CA MET A 63 6.16 -3.36 5.25
C MET A 63 5.03 -3.08 4.25
N GLU A 64 5.39 -2.77 3.02
CA GLU A 64 4.42 -2.56 1.93
C GLU A 64 4.89 -3.31 0.68
N MET A 65 3.97 -3.97 -0.03
CA MET A 65 4.25 -4.60 -1.32
C MET A 65 3.60 -3.79 -2.43
N THR A 66 4.36 -3.47 -3.48
CA THR A 66 3.87 -2.78 -4.67
C THR A 66 4.22 -3.56 -5.93
N VAL A 67 3.25 -3.69 -6.83
CA VAL A 67 3.41 -4.18 -8.20
C VAL A 67 3.33 -2.97 -9.14
N PRO A 68 4.44 -2.53 -9.77
CA PRO A 68 4.41 -1.35 -10.64
C PRO A 68 3.44 -1.53 -11.81
N VAL A 69 2.62 -0.51 -12.05
CA VAL A 69 1.78 -0.41 -13.26
C VAL A 69 2.42 0.54 -14.26
N ALA A 70 2.32 0.21 -15.56
CA ALA A 70 2.98 0.94 -16.65
C ALA A 70 2.67 2.45 -16.71
N SER A 71 1.59 2.89 -16.08
CA SER A 71 1.09 4.27 -16.13
C SER A 71 1.60 5.19 -15.01
N GLY A 72 2.41 4.69 -14.08
CA GLY A 72 2.79 5.44 -12.87
C GLY A 72 4.30 5.69 -12.76
N VAL A 73 4.82 6.72 -13.44
CA VAL A 73 6.17 7.23 -13.15
C VAL A 73 6.13 7.92 -11.79
N SER A 74 6.41 7.17 -10.72
CA SER A 74 6.47 7.71 -9.36
C SER A 74 7.82 8.39 -9.15
N ALA A 75 7.82 9.70 -8.88
CA ALA A 75 9.02 10.45 -8.49
C ALA A 75 9.50 9.95 -7.12
N ARG A 76 10.41 8.96 -7.13
CA ARG A 76 10.90 8.28 -5.94
C ARG A 76 12.43 8.38 -5.87
N ALA A 77 12.96 8.44 -4.64
CA ALA A 77 14.35 8.85 -4.38
C ALA A 77 15.39 7.91 -5.00
N VAL A 78 15.12 6.60 -5.03
CA VAL A 78 16.04 5.62 -5.63
C VAL A 78 15.21 4.58 -6.39
N ALA A 79 15.15 4.69 -7.72
CA ALA A 79 14.55 3.69 -8.62
C ALA A 79 13.18 3.15 -8.15
N GLY A 80 12.21 4.03 -7.91
CA GLY A 80 10.89 3.58 -7.46
C GLY A 80 10.80 3.26 -5.95
N CYS A 81 11.86 3.46 -5.17
CA CYS A 81 11.82 3.36 -3.71
C CYS A 81 11.55 4.73 -3.07
N ALA A 82 10.48 4.83 -2.27
CA ALA A 82 10.08 6.08 -1.62
C ALA A 82 11.15 6.58 -0.63
N THR A 83 11.32 7.90 -0.55
CA THR A 83 12.28 8.55 0.35
C THR A 83 12.09 8.08 1.79
N GLY A 84 13.19 7.76 2.47
CA GLY A 84 13.17 7.30 3.86
C GLY A 84 12.89 5.81 4.03
N LYS A 85 12.61 5.07 2.94
CA LYS A 85 12.39 3.62 2.97
C LYS A 85 13.63 2.84 2.51
N ILE A 86 13.64 1.55 2.83
CA ILE A 86 14.49 0.54 2.19
C ILE A 86 13.59 -0.33 1.33
N CYS A 87 13.98 -0.63 0.09
CA CYS A 87 13.17 -1.44 -0.81
C CYS A 87 13.91 -2.67 -1.30
N ALA A 88 13.22 -3.80 -1.33
CA ALA A 88 13.69 -5.08 -1.85
C ALA A 88 12.91 -5.41 -3.12
N PHE A 89 13.60 -5.51 -4.25
CA PHE A 89 13.02 -5.69 -5.57
C PHE A 89 13.18 -7.13 -6.04
N ASN A 90 12.18 -7.65 -6.75
CA ASN A 90 12.22 -9.00 -7.29
C ASN A 90 12.93 -9.11 -8.65
N ALA A 91 13.27 -7.99 -9.28
CA ALA A 91 14.14 -7.95 -10.44
C ALA A 91 15.46 -7.20 -10.14
N ALA A 92 16.42 -7.37 -11.04
CA ALA A 92 17.68 -6.63 -10.98
C ALA A 92 17.43 -5.15 -11.29
N PHE A 93 18.41 -4.31 -10.96
CA PHE A 93 18.42 -2.88 -11.27
C PHE A 93 17.30 -2.06 -10.63
N ALA A 94 16.84 -2.49 -9.44
CA ALA A 94 15.75 -1.86 -8.68
C ALA A 94 14.46 -1.74 -9.50
N ASP A 95 14.07 -2.87 -10.12
CA ASP A 95 12.90 -2.99 -10.98
C ASP A 95 11.99 -4.14 -10.52
N GLY A 96 10.80 -4.22 -11.11
CA GLY A 96 9.79 -5.22 -10.80
C GLY A 96 9.03 -4.93 -9.51
N ASN A 97 8.40 -5.96 -8.97
CA ASN A 97 7.64 -5.87 -7.72
C ASN A 97 8.62 -5.60 -6.58
N PHE A 98 8.19 -4.83 -5.60
CA PHE A 98 9.04 -4.53 -4.46
C PHE A 98 8.30 -4.56 -3.13
N LEU A 99 9.04 -4.99 -2.10
CA LEU A 99 8.71 -4.76 -0.71
C LEU A 99 9.42 -3.48 -0.25
N SER A 100 8.76 -2.63 0.52
CA SER A 100 9.36 -1.45 1.12
C SER A 100 9.19 -1.44 2.63
N PHE A 101 10.20 -0.98 3.36
CA PHE A 101 10.27 -0.94 4.82
C PHE A 101 10.62 0.46 5.29
N GLY A 102 9.85 1.05 6.22
CA GLY A 102 10.11 2.40 6.71
C GLY A 102 10.96 2.47 7.99
N THR A 103 10.86 1.46 8.84
CA THR A 103 11.63 1.37 10.07
C THR A 103 13.03 0.84 9.80
N CYS A 104 13.99 1.28 10.62
CA CYS A 104 15.33 0.72 10.60
C CYS A 104 15.41 -0.43 11.60
N GLY A 105 15.47 -1.65 11.10
CA GLY A 105 15.55 -2.85 11.92
C GLY A 105 16.11 -4.04 11.13
N ILE A 106 15.71 -5.25 11.52
CA ILE A 106 15.91 -6.46 10.73
C ILE A 106 14.56 -6.87 10.19
N HIS A 107 14.43 -6.85 8.87
CA HIS A 107 13.21 -7.18 8.14
C HIS A 107 13.37 -8.53 7.49
N SER A 108 12.52 -9.49 7.84
CA SER A 108 12.48 -10.79 7.18
C SER A 108 11.90 -10.65 5.78
N ILE A 109 12.47 -11.38 4.83
CA ILE A 109 11.92 -11.51 3.48
C ILE A 109 11.02 -12.76 3.47
N PRO A 110 9.72 -12.62 3.16
CA PRO A 110 8.84 -13.77 2.99
C PRO A 110 9.34 -14.70 1.89
N SER A 111 9.16 -16.00 2.05
CA SER A 111 9.68 -17.03 1.15
C SER A 111 9.06 -17.00 -0.25
N SER A 112 7.84 -16.48 -0.41
CA SER A 112 7.23 -16.18 -1.71
C SER A 112 7.91 -15.04 -2.46
N PHE A 113 8.74 -14.23 -1.79
CA PHE A 113 9.41 -13.08 -2.41
C PHE A 113 10.90 -13.33 -2.64
N THR A 114 11.30 -13.44 -3.90
CA THR A 114 12.72 -13.51 -4.27
C THR A 114 13.30 -12.12 -4.46
N VAL A 115 14.33 -11.76 -3.72
CA VAL A 115 15.02 -10.46 -3.88
C VAL A 115 16.19 -10.58 -4.86
N LYS A 116 16.24 -9.69 -5.85
CA LYS A 116 17.30 -9.58 -6.86
C LYS A 116 18.05 -8.25 -6.80
N SER A 117 17.47 -7.22 -6.21
CA SER A 117 18.16 -5.96 -5.90
C SER A 117 17.57 -5.26 -4.68
N VAL A 118 18.35 -4.41 -4.04
CA VAL A 118 17.95 -3.67 -2.83
C VAL A 118 18.33 -2.20 -2.98
N ALA A 119 17.41 -1.29 -2.65
CA ALA A 119 17.64 0.14 -2.59
C ALA A 119 17.57 0.65 -1.14
N ASN A 120 18.45 1.59 -0.79
CA ASN A 120 18.41 2.32 0.47
C ASN A 120 18.10 3.79 0.15
N ALA A 121 16.81 4.16 0.15
CA ALA A 121 16.35 5.51 -0.17
C ALA A 121 16.32 6.44 1.05
N ARG A 122 17.04 6.08 2.12
CA ARG A 122 17.21 6.90 3.32
C ARG A 122 18.30 7.95 3.10
N SER A 123 18.31 8.99 3.93
CA SER A 123 19.31 10.06 3.89
C SER A 123 20.66 9.67 4.50
N SER A 124 20.70 8.62 5.31
CA SER A 124 21.91 8.14 5.99
C SER A 124 21.83 6.63 6.30
N GLY A 125 22.94 6.07 6.79
CA GLY A 125 23.04 4.67 7.16
C GLY A 125 23.31 3.72 5.98
N THR A 126 23.33 2.43 6.29
CA THR A 126 23.57 1.32 5.36
C THR A 126 22.51 0.24 5.52
N ALA A 127 21.95 -0.24 4.41
CA ALA A 127 21.13 -1.44 4.37
C ALA A 127 22.00 -2.65 3.99
N GLN A 128 21.83 -3.78 4.66
CA GLN A 128 22.53 -5.03 4.38
C GLN A 128 21.53 -6.07 3.91
N ALA A 129 21.69 -6.54 2.67
CA ALA A 129 21.00 -7.73 2.17
C ALA A 129 21.72 -8.98 2.69
N ARG A 130 21.00 -9.88 3.35
CA ARG A 130 21.59 -11.00 4.10
C ARG A 130 20.93 -12.34 3.80
N ASN A 131 21.69 -13.41 3.97
CA ASN A 131 21.20 -14.78 4.09
C ASN A 131 21.51 -15.27 5.52
N GLY A 132 20.48 -15.31 6.36
CA GLY A 132 20.62 -15.49 7.80
C GLY A 132 21.56 -14.45 8.42
N ALA A 133 22.72 -14.92 8.91
CA ALA A 133 23.72 -14.05 9.49
C ALA A 133 24.67 -13.41 8.45
N THR A 134 24.80 -14.01 7.26
CA THR A 134 25.80 -13.65 6.26
C THR A 134 25.37 -12.42 5.48
N VAL A 135 26.26 -11.42 5.36
CA VAL A 135 26.03 -10.22 4.53
C VAL A 135 26.40 -10.54 3.09
N LEU A 136 25.42 -10.47 2.19
CA LEU A 136 25.62 -10.64 0.75
C LEU A 136 26.01 -9.32 0.10
N LYS A 137 25.38 -8.22 0.54
CA LYS A 137 25.63 -6.88 0.01
C LYS A 137 25.35 -5.82 1.06
N SER A 138 26.16 -4.76 1.06
CA SER A 138 25.90 -3.52 1.79
C SER A 138 25.56 -2.40 0.80
N ILE A 139 24.50 -1.65 1.10
CA ILE A 139 23.90 -0.62 0.25
C ILE A 139 23.89 0.70 1.02
N SER A 140 24.73 1.64 0.58
CA SER A 140 24.81 2.99 1.16
C SER A 140 23.53 3.77 0.91
N ALA A 141 23.25 4.74 1.79
CA ALA A 141 22.17 5.70 1.63
C ALA A 141 22.16 6.36 0.24
N GLY A 142 20.96 6.53 -0.33
CA GLY A 142 20.75 7.12 -1.66
C GLY A 142 21.14 6.21 -2.83
N THR A 143 21.47 4.94 -2.60
CA THR A 143 21.92 4.01 -3.66
C THR A 143 21.11 2.73 -3.70
N TYR A 144 21.28 1.96 -4.78
CA TYR A 144 20.81 0.58 -4.89
C TYR A 144 21.92 -0.34 -5.36
N GLN A 145 21.77 -1.63 -5.12
CA GLN A 145 22.68 -2.67 -5.60
C GLN A 145 21.92 -3.95 -5.95
N ASN A 146 22.42 -4.68 -6.96
CA ASN A 146 22.00 -6.05 -7.23
C ASN A 146 22.52 -6.98 -6.14
N THR A 147 21.71 -7.99 -5.79
CA THR A 147 22.09 -9.02 -4.83
C THR A 147 22.66 -10.23 -5.56
N THR A 148 23.57 -10.94 -4.91
CA THR A 148 24.10 -12.22 -5.38
C THR A 148 23.70 -13.30 -4.37
N GLY A 149 22.85 -14.23 -4.78
CA GLY A 149 22.32 -15.30 -3.92
C GLY A 149 20.95 -14.99 -3.32
N THR A 150 20.50 -15.85 -2.40
CA THR A 150 19.19 -15.76 -1.75
C THR A 150 19.24 -14.81 -0.56
N VAL A 151 18.42 -13.76 -0.59
CA VAL A 151 18.24 -12.85 0.55
C VAL A 151 17.08 -13.37 1.40
N THR A 152 17.33 -13.56 2.70
CA THR A 152 16.32 -13.98 3.67
C THR A 152 15.90 -12.83 4.60
N ASN A 153 16.74 -11.81 4.73
CA ASN A 153 16.45 -10.63 5.53
C ASN A 153 17.26 -9.41 5.07
N ILE A 154 16.74 -8.23 5.39
CA ILE A 154 17.44 -6.96 5.23
C ILE A 154 17.66 -6.34 6.61
N ARG A 155 18.91 -5.98 6.92
CA ARG A 155 19.26 -5.27 8.16
C ARG A 155 19.62 -3.84 7.84
N CYS A 156 19.01 -2.91 8.55
CA CYS A 156 19.37 -1.50 8.52
C CYS A 156 20.36 -1.16 9.66
N ILE A 157 21.32 -0.28 9.35
CA ILE A 157 22.32 0.24 10.29
C ILE A 157 22.38 1.76 10.08
N LEU A 158 22.20 2.55 11.15
CA LEU A 158 22.25 4.02 11.12
C LEU A 158 23.65 4.56 11.37
#